data_AF-A0A7W1QCK5-F1
#
_entry.id   AF-A0A7W1QCK5-F1
#
_cell.length_a   1.000
_cell.length_b   1.000
_cell.length_c   1.000
_cell.angle_alpha   90.00
_cell.angle_beta   90.00
_cell.angle_gamma   90.00
#
_symmetry.space_group_name_H-M   'P 1'
#
loop_
_entity.id
_entity.type
_entity.pdbx_description
1 polymer ?
#
loop_
_entity_poly.entity_id
_entity_poly.type
_entity_poly.pdbx_seq_one_letter_code
_entity_poly.pdbx_strand_id
1 'polypeptide(L)'
;RRSSAVGIDPPSPRRKWRAIMLSTLLLVPAYWGIVIGVVAVASDKPDAPPAGPPIAFGLALLPFVYIALAFLSAHPRAPSAVVKAMGLTLLIGIPASAITQDAITGLVAGIGAGGIGALRTDTEGAWKARAIGVFAVSLYAFVMIRLVPDVTLLLAPTLPFTCLGVADHLAERRREQAKERQAAETH
;
A
#
# COMPACT_ATOMS: atom_id res chain seq x y z
N ARG A 1 18.83 15.87 -17.50
CA ARG A 1 18.17 17.16 -17.19
C ARG A 1 16.87 16.88 -16.46
N ARG A 2 16.83 17.04 -15.13
CA ARG A 2 15.58 16.95 -14.35
C ARG A 2 14.90 18.31 -14.46
N SER A 3 13.81 18.39 -15.20
CA SER A 3 12.89 19.52 -15.10
C SER A 3 12.44 19.60 -13.65
N SER A 4 12.77 20.71 -12.99
CA SER A 4 12.13 21.18 -11.79
C SER A 4 10.63 21.15 -12.05
N ALA A 5 9.93 20.25 -11.35
CA ALA A 5 8.48 20.20 -11.40
C ALA A 5 7.98 21.57 -10.90
N VAL A 6 7.43 22.33 -11.84
CA VAL A 6 6.74 23.60 -11.65
C VAL A 6 5.87 23.56 -10.41
N GLY A 7 6.16 24.42 -9.42
CA GLY A 7 5.22 25.11 -8.53
C GLY A 7 4.00 24.39 -7.94
N ILE A 8 3.98 23.05 -7.79
CA ILE A 8 2.88 22.39 -7.07
C ILE A 8 3.30 22.22 -5.62
N ASP A 9 2.76 23.07 -4.75
CA ASP A 9 2.93 22.97 -3.30
C ASP A 9 2.71 21.53 -2.81
N PRO A 10 3.47 21.07 -1.79
CA PRO A 10 3.23 19.77 -1.19
C PRO A 10 1.78 19.67 -0.70
N PRO A 11 1.08 18.54 -0.92
CA PRO A 11 -0.26 18.35 -0.40
C PRO A 11 -0.25 18.50 1.11
N SER A 12 -1.26 19.20 1.64
CA SER A 12 -1.42 19.31 3.09
C SER A 12 -1.53 17.92 3.74
N PRO A 13 -1.02 17.73 4.98
CA PRO A 13 -1.10 16.44 5.67
C PRO A 13 -2.54 15.88 5.73
N ARG A 14 -3.52 16.77 5.91
CA ARG A 14 -4.95 16.41 5.90
C ARG A 14 -5.40 15.80 4.58
N ARG A 15 -4.94 16.33 3.44
CA ARG A 15 -5.29 15.80 2.11
C ARG A 15 -4.69 14.42 1.88
N LYS A 16 -3.44 14.21 2.31
CA LYS A 16 -2.74 12.93 2.20
C LYS A 16 -3.43 11.83 3.02
N TRP A 17 -3.78 12.11 4.27
CA TRP A 17 -4.52 11.17 5.12
C TRP A 17 -5.93 10.88 4.59
N ARG A 18 -6.63 11.87 4.02
CA ARG A 18 -7.91 11.64 3.33
C ARG A 18 -7.75 10.72 2.12
N ALA A 19 -6.70 10.90 1.32
CA ALA A 19 -6.40 10.01 0.19
C ALA A 19 -6.18 8.57 0.66
N ILE A 20 -5.36 8.37 1.71
CA ILE A 20 -5.14 7.05 2.32
C ILE A 20 -6.47 6.44 2.78
N MET A 21 -7.26 7.18 3.57
CA MET A 21 -8.53 6.69 4.11
C MET A 21 -9.52 6.29 3.01
N LEU A 22 -9.72 7.15 2.00
CA LEU A 22 -10.66 6.88 0.91
C LEU A 22 -10.20 5.72 0.02
N SER A 23 -8.90 5.62 -0.25
CA SER A 23 -8.33 4.48 -0.97
C SER A 23 -8.43 3.20 -0.17
N THR A 24 -8.23 3.23 1.14
CA THR A 24 -8.41 2.06 2.01
C THR A 24 -9.87 1.61 2.02
N LEU A 25 -10.84 2.54 2.10
CA LEU A 25 -12.25 2.18 2.02
C LEU A 25 -12.61 1.49 0.70
N LEU A 26 -12.02 1.94 -0.41
CA LEU A 26 -12.19 1.30 -1.71
C LEU A 26 -11.44 -0.03 -1.82
N LEU A 27 -10.34 -0.18 -1.10
CA LEU A 27 -9.53 -1.40 -1.06
C LEU A 27 -10.25 -2.53 -0.30
N VAL A 28 -11.00 -2.23 0.76
CA VAL A 28 -11.70 -3.26 1.56
C VAL A 28 -12.55 -4.21 0.70
N PRO A 29 -13.50 -3.76 -0.14
CA PRO A 29 -14.26 -4.67 -1.00
C PRO A 29 -13.40 -5.37 -2.05
N ALA A 30 -12.34 -4.72 -2.54
CA ALA A 30 -11.41 -5.34 -3.50
C ALA A 30 -10.66 -6.52 -2.87
N TYR A 31 -10.13 -6.29 -1.67
CA TYR A 31 -9.44 -7.28 -0.85
C TYR A 31 -10.34 -8.47 -0.54
N TRP A 32 -11.56 -8.21 -0.04
CA TRP A 32 -12.50 -9.29 0.28
C TRP A 32 -12.91 -10.11 -0.95
N GLY A 33 -13.10 -9.48 -2.11
CA GLY A 33 -13.33 -10.20 -3.36
C GLY A 33 -12.19 -11.18 -3.68
N ILE A 34 -10.94 -10.73 -3.59
CA ILE A 34 -9.79 -11.61 -3.85
C ILE A 34 -9.71 -12.74 -2.81
N VAL A 35 -9.85 -12.42 -1.52
CA VAL A 35 -9.78 -13.41 -0.43
C VAL A 35 -10.87 -14.46 -0.56
N ILE A 36 -12.11 -14.07 -0.82
CA ILE A 36 -13.22 -15.01 -1.00
C ILE A 36 -12.92 -16.00 -2.13
N GLY A 37 -12.43 -15.51 -3.27
CA GLY A 37 -12.11 -16.41 -4.37
C GLY A 37 -10.88 -17.26 -4.12
N VAL A 38 -9.84 -16.75 -3.43
CA VAL A 38 -8.69 -17.57 -3.02
C VAL A 38 -9.12 -18.68 -2.06
N VAL A 39 -9.96 -18.37 -1.08
CA VAL A 39 -10.53 -19.37 -0.16
C VAL A 39 -11.35 -20.41 -0.92
N ALA A 40 -12.12 -19.97 -1.92
CA ALA A 40 -12.86 -20.89 -2.79
C ALA A 40 -11.93 -21.81 -3.62
N VAL A 41 -10.80 -21.31 -4.13
CA VAL A 41 -9.78 -22.15 -4.80
C VAL A 41 -9.18 -23.18 -3.83
N ALA A 42 -8.95 -22.79 -2.59
CA ALA A 42 -8.31 -23.64 -1.58
C ALA A 42 -9.28 -24.60 -0.86
N SER A 43 -10.57 -24.57 -1.19
CA SER A 43 -11.60 -25.35 -0.50
C SER A 43 -11.90 -26.66 -1.24
N ASP A 44 -11.73 -27.79 -0.56
CA ASP A 44 -12.07 -29.13 -1.08
C ASP A 44 -13.57 -29.47 -1.02
N LYS A 45 -14.40 -28.51 -0.57
CA LYS A 45 -15.84 -28.72 -0.45
C LYS A 45 -16.53 -28.80 -1.81
N PRO A 46 -17.37 -29.81 -2.07
CA PRO A 46 -18.03 -30.00 -3.36
C PRO A 46 -19.05 -28.89 -3.70
N ASP A 47 -19.51 -28.14 -2.70
CA ASP A 47 -20.41 -27.00 -2.81
C ASP A 47 -19.69 -25.64 -2.77
N ALA A 48 -18.35 -25.63 -2.92
CA ALA A 48 -17.59 -24.38 -2.96
C ALA A 48 -18.06 -23.46 -4.11
N PRO A 49 -18.29 -22.17 -3.86
CA PRO A 49 -18.70 -21.23 -4.90
C PRO A 49 -17.58 -21.06 -5.94
N PRO A 50 -17.91 -20.61 -7.17
CA PRO A 50 -16.90 -20.36 -8.19
C PRO A 50 -15.91 -19.26 -7.76
N ALA A 51 -14.62 -19.56 -7.77
CA ALA A 51 -13.57 -18.64 -7.35
C ALA A 51 -13.32 -17.47 -8.31
N GLY A 52 -13.57 -17.67 -9.60
CA GLY A 52 -13.23 -16.71 -10.66
C GLY A 52 -13.91 -15.34 -10.50
N PRO A 53 -15.24 -15.26 -10.38
CA PRO A 53 -15.96 -13.99 -10.27
C PRO A 53 -15.50 -13.08 -9.11
N PRO A 54 -15.34 -13.55 -7.86
CA PRO A 54 -14.90 -12.68 -6.76
C PRO A 54 -13.43 -12.22 -6.92
N ILE A 55 -12.53 -13.08 -7.45
CA ILE A 55 -11.16 -12.66 -7.81
C ILE A 55 -11.19 -11.57 -8.88
N ALA A 56 -11.95 -11.78 -9.96
CA ALA A 56 -12.05 -10.83 -11.05
C ALA A 56 -12.62 -9.49 -10.58
N PHE A 57 -13.64 -9.51 -9.72
CA PHE A 57 -14.19 -8.31 -9.08
C PHE A 57 -13.11 -7.54 -8.30
N GLY A 58 -12.38 -8.23 -7.43
CA GLY A 58 -11.36 -7.58 -6.61
C GLY A 58 -10.19 -7.02 -7.43
N LEU A 59 -9.71 -7.78 -8.44
CA LEU A 59 -8.68 -7.32 -9.36
C LEU A 59 -9.15 -6.15 -10.24
N ALA A 60 -10.42 -6.15 -10.68
CA ALA A 60 -11.01 -5.05 -11.44
C ALA A 60 -11.14 -3.76 -10.61
N LEU A 61 -11.28 -3.88 -9.28
CA LEU A 61 -11.41 -2.73 -8.39
C LEU A 61 -10.05 -2.11 -8.01
N LEU A 62 -8.96 -2.89 -8.01
CA LEU A 62 -7.61 -2.42 -7.66
C LEU A 62 -7.13 -1.18 -8.46
N PRO A 63 -7.32 -1.07 -9.79
CA PRO A 63 -7.00 0.14 -10.53
C PRO A 63 -7.66 1.39 -9.93
N PHE A 64 -8.91 1.29 -9.49
CA PHE A 64 -9.65 2.40 -8.91
C PHE A 64 -9.11 2.79 -7.53
N VAL A 65 -8.62 1.83 -6.75
CA VAL A 65 -7.91 2.08 -5.49
C VAL A 65 -6.68 2.96 -5.72
N TYR A 66 -5.86 2.64 -6.72
CA TYR A 66 -4.69 3.43 -7.07
C TYR A 66 -5.03 4.76 -7.75
N ILE A 67 -6.10 4.82 -8.54
CA ILE A 67 -6.61 6.08 -9.10
C ILE A 67 -6.99 7.01 -7.95
N ALA A 68 -7.80 6.55 -6.99
CA ALA A 68 -8.16 7.33 -5.81
C ALA A 68 -6.89 7.79 -5.08
N LEU A 69 -5.92 6.89 -4.87
CA LEU A 69 -4.71 7.21 -4.11
C LEU A 69 -3.85 8.26 -4.82
N ALA A 70 -3.62 8.11 -6.12
CA ALA A 70 -2.76 8.98 -6.91
C ALA A 70 -3.40 10.35 -7.15
N PHE A 71 -4.68 10.41 -7.51
CA PHE A 71 -5.36 11.67 -7.81
C PHE A 71 -5.68 12.47 -6.54
N LEU A 72 -6.18 11.81 -5.48
CA LEU A 72 -6.50 12.51 -4.23
C LEU A 72 -5.24 13.04 -3.54
N SER A 73 -4.11 12.32 -3.66
CA SER A 73 -2.80 12.80 -3.19
C SER A 73 -2.12 13.82 -4.11
N ALA A 74 -2.76 14.22 -5.23
CA ALA A 74 -2.24 15.18 -6.20
C ALA A 74 -0.91 14.76 -6.86
N HIS A 75 -0.76 13.48 -7.16
CA HIS A 75 0.45 12.94 -7.78
C HIS A 75 0.73 13.62 -9.15
N PRO A 76 1.93 14.17 -9.40
CA PRO A 76 2.23 14.99 -10.59
C PRO A 76 2.10 14.23 -11.92
N ARG A 77 2.14 12.90 -11.87
CA ARG A 77 1.96 12.01 -13.02
C ARG A 77 0.99 10.88 -12.73
N ALA A 78 -0.19 11.22 -12.20
CA ALA A 78 -1.15 10.26 -11.65
C ALA A 78 -1.47 9.05 -12.57
N PRO A 79 -1.74 9.19 -13.88
CA PRO A 79 -2.02 8.03 -14.74
C PRO A 79 -0.84 7.04 -14.81
N SER A 80 0.38 7.56 -15.01
CA SER A 80 1.58 6.72 -15.04
C SER A 80 1.90 6.08 -13.68
N ALA A 81 1.52 6.75 -12.58
CA ALA A 81 1.69 6.26 -11.23
C ALA A 81 0.75 5.07 -10.97
N VAL A 82 -0.49 5.11 -11.46
CA VAL A 82 -1.44 4.00 -11.39
C VAL A 82 -0.91 2.77 -12.12
N VAL A 83 -0.43 2.93 -13.36
CA VAL A 83 0.13 1.80 -14.14
C VAL A 83 1.34 1.19 -13.43
N LYS A 84 2.25 2.02 -12.92
CA LYS A 84 3.39 1.55 -12.13
C LYS A 84 2.95 0.85 -10.85
N ALA A 85 1.95 1.39 -10.17
CA ALA A 85 1.42 0.81 -8.95
C ALA A 85 0.85 -0.59 -9.20
N MET A 86 0.03 -0.75 -10.24
CA MET A 86 -0.47 -2.06 -10.67
C MET A 86 0.67 -3.04 -10.96
N GLY A 87 1.68 -2.59 -11.71
CA GLY A 87 2.86 -3.41 -12.00
C GLY A 87 3.62 -3.83 -10.74
N LEU A 88 3.86 -2.91 -9.81
CA LEU A 88 4.51 -3.18 -8.51
C LEU A 88 3.69 -4.14 -7.65
N THR A 89 2.37 -4.01 -7.65
CA THR A 89 1.47 -4.90 -6.90
C THR A 89 1.61 -6.33 -7.34
N LEU A 90 1.64 -6.57 -8.65
CA LEU A 90 1.84 -7.91 -9.20
C LEU A 90 3.28 -8.39 -8.99
N LEU A 91 4.27 -7.53 -9.29
CA LEU A 91 5.69 -7.85 -9.21
C LEU A 91 6.14 -8.23 -7.79
N ILE A 92 5.57 -7.62 -6.76
CA ILE A 92 5.90 -7.91 -5.36
C ILE A 92 4.92 -8.90 -4.75
N GLY A 93 3.62 -8.75 -5.02
CA GLY A 93 2.58 -9.56 -4.40
C GLY A 93 2.64 -11.03 -4.80
N ILE A 94 2.84 -11.34 -6.08
CA ILE A 94 2.88 -12.73 -6.56
C ILE A 94 4.10 -13.49 -5.95
N PRO A 95 5.34 -12.98 -6.04
CA PRO A 95 6.47 -13.65 -5.39
C PRO A 95 6.34 -13.73 -3.87
N ALA A 96 5.82 -12.68 -3.21
CA ALA A 96 5.61 -12.71 -1.77
C ALA A 96 4.61 -13.80 -1.37
N SER A 97 3.49 -13.96 -2.08
CA SER A 97 2.56 -15.08 -1.86
C SER A 97 3.25 -16.43 -2.07
N ALA A 98 4.06 -16.57 -3.12
CA ALA A 98 4.77 -17.81 -3.42
C ALA A 98 5.82 -18.16 -2.35
N ILE A 99 6.55 -17.18 -1.80
CA ILE A 99 7.55 -17.41 -0.75
C ILE A 99 6.88 -17.77 0.57
N THR A 100 5.79 -17.07 0.91
CA THR A 100 5.13 -17.21 2.21
C THR A 100 4.07 -18.31 2.26
N GLN A 101 3.72 -18.86 1.09
CA GLN A 101 2.66 -19.85 0.89
C GLN A 101 1.31 -19.38 1.46
N ASP A 102 1.05 -18.07 1.40
CA ASP A 102 -0.15 -17.41 1.89
C ASP A 102 -0.50 -16.20 1.00
N ALA A 103 -1.76 -16.08 0.61
CA ALA A 103 -2.22 -14.98 -0.22
C ALA A 103 -2.32 -13.65 0.53
N ILE A 104 -2.58 -13.66 1.84
CA ILE A 104 -2.81 -12.42 2.61
C ILE A 104 -1.53 -11.60 2.70
N THR A 105 -0.42 -12.26 3.03
CA THR A 105 0.90 -11.64 3.11
C THR A 105 1.31 -11.04 1.75
N GLY A 106 1.10 -11.77 0.66
CA GLY A 106 1.39 -11.26 -0.67
C GLY A 106 0.49 -10.12 -1.11
N LEU A 107 -0.80 -10.14 -0.75
CA LEU A 107 -1.70 -9.01 -0.98
C LEU A 107 -1.23 -7.76 -0.22
N VAL A 108 -0.91 -7.88 1.07
CA VAL A 108 -0.40 -6.76 1.88
C VAL A 108 0.89 -6.19 1.29
N ALA A 109 1.85 -7.06 0.93
CA ALA A 109 3.12 -6.67 0.35
C ALA A 109 2.96 -6.00 -1.02
N GLY A 110 2.20 -6.63 -1.91
CA GLY A 110 1.93 -6.13 -3.25
C GLY A 110 1.20 -4.79 -3.21
N ILE A 111 0.08 -4.72 -2.49
CA ILE A 111 -0.72 -3.50 -2.42
C ILE A 111 0.08 -2.35 -1.80
N GLY A 112 0.85 -2.64 -0.74
CA GLY A 112 1.76 -1.70 -0.11
C GLY A 112 2.81 -1.17 -1.11
N ALA A 113 3.45 -2.07 -1.86
CA ALA A 113 4.44 -1.72 -2.89
C ALA A 113 3.84 -0.85 -4.01
N GLY A 114 2.64 -1.18 -4.49
CA GLY A 114 1.91 -0.34 -5.43
C GLY A 114 1.59 1.04 -4.84
N GLY A 115 1.21 1.09 -3.57
CA GLY A 115 0.98 2.33 -2.82
C GLY A 115 2.21 3.23 -2.74
N ILE A 116 3.43 2.69 -2.67
CA ILE A 116 4.67 3.47 -2.72
C ILE A 116 4.74 4.29 -4.01
N GLY A 117 4.36 3.70 -5.15
CA GLY A 117 4.38 4.33 -6.46
C GLY A 117 3.19 5.25 -6.74
N ALA A 118 2.02 4.96 -6.16
CA ALA A 118 0.80 5.75 -6.37
C ALA A 118 0.70 6.97 -5.44
N LEU A 119 1.10 6.86 -4.18
CA LEU A 119 1.01 7.95 -3.21
C LEU A 119 2.06 9.02 -3.53
N ARG A 120 1.63 10.28 -3.70
CA ARG A 120 2.57 11.39 -3.90
C ARG A 120 3.63 11.45 -2.81
N THR A 121 4.89 11.68 -3.20
CA THR A 121 6.02 11.94 -2.31
C THR A 121 6.61 13.30 -2.61
N ASP A 122 6.83 14.10 -1.56
CA ASP A 122 7.42 15.44 -1.67
C ASP A 122 8.86 15.50 -1.15
N THR A 123 9.35 14.41 -0.55
CA THR A 123 10.69 14.34 0.04
C THR A 123 11.62 13.38 -0.72
N GLU A 124 12.82 13.86 -1.06
CA GLU A 124 13.86 13.04 -1.66
C GLU A 124 14.26 11.90 -0.71
N GLY A 125 14.02 10.64 -1.07
CA GLY A 125 14.37 9.47 -0.26
C GLY A 125 13.26 8.89 0.61
N ALA A 126 12.03 9.42 0.56
CA ALA A 126 10.88 8.85 1.29
C ALA A 126 10.55 7.41 0.88
N TRP A 127 10.91 7.02 -0.35
CA TRP A 127 10.71 5.67 -0.86
C TRP A 127 11.37 4.60 0.03
N LYS A 128 12.52 4.88 0.65
CA LYS A 128 13.19 3.96 1.57
C LYS A 128 12.38 3.74 2.84
N ALA A 129 11.87 4.82 3.43
CA ALA A 129 11.03 4.75 4.62
C ALA A 129 9.73 3.98 4.34
N ARG A 130 9.10 4.26 3.19
CA ARG A 130 7.91 3.53 2.74
C ARG A 130 8.19 2.04 2.49
N ALA A 131 9.30 1.71 1.84
CA ALA A 131 9.69 0.32 1.60
C ALA A 131 9.91 -0.44 2.91
N ILE A 132 10.58 0.18 3.90
CA ILE A 132 10.73 -0.38 5.24
C ILE A 132 9.36 -0.55 5.93
N GLY A 133 8.47 0.44 5.81
CA GLY A 133 7.12 0.38 6.37
C GLY A 133 6.28 -0.76 5.77
N VAL A 134 6.29 -0.91 4.45
CA VAL A 134 5.61 -2.02 3.75
C VAL A 134 6.21 -3.35 4.14
N PHE A 135 7.55 -3.47 4.19
CA PHE A 135 8.22 -4.69 4.64
C PHE A 135 7.82 -5.07 6.07
N ALA A 136 7.89 -4.12 7.02
CA ALA A 136 7.52 -4.35 8.42
C ALA A 136 6.06 -4.79 8.57
N VAL A 137 5.14 -4.15 7.84
CA VAL A 137 3.72 -4.51 7.87
C VAL A 137 3.44 -5.85 7.19
N SER A 138 4.18 -6.19 6.14
CA SER A 138 4.05 -7.50 5.48
C SER A 138 4.56 -8.61 6.39
N LEU A 139 5.69 -8.38 7.08
CA LEU A 139 6.20 -9.29 8.10
C LEU A 139 5.24 -9.43 9.27
N TYR A 140 4.64 -8.32 9.72
CA TYR A 140 3.61 -8.35 10.76
C TYR A 140 2.40 -9.18 10.32
N ALA A 141 1.88 -8.97 9.11
CA ALA A 141 0.77 -9.75 8.56
C ALA A 141 1.13 -11.25 8.46
N PHE A 142 2.34 -11.58 8.01
CA PHE A 142 2.85 -12.95 7.93
C PHE A 142 2.89 -13.67 9.28
N VAL A 143 3.31 -12.95 10.33
CA VAL A 143 3.34 -13.50 11.69
C VAL A 143 1.92 -13.60 12.25
N MET A 144 1.11 -12.55 12.11
CA MET A 144 -0.23 -12.51 12.69
C MET A 144 -1.18 -13.52 12.04
N ILE A 145 -1.10 -13.76 10.73
CA ILE A 145 -1.96 -14.76 10.08
C ILE A 145 -1.72 -16.18 10.63
N ARG A 146 -0.53 -16.44 11.19
CA ARG A 146 -0.18 -17.73 11.82
C ARG A 146 -0.56 -17.81 13.30
N LEU A 147 -0.70 -16.67 13.97
CA LEU A 147 -1.00 -16.61 15.40
C LEU A 147 -2.50 -16.37 15.66
N VAL A 148 -3.10 -15.44 14.92
CA VAL A 148 -4.48 -14.98 15.08
C VAL A 148 -5.11 -14.70 13.70
N PRO A 149 -5.48 -15.76 12.95
CA PRO A 149 -5.89 -15.63 11.54
C PRO A 149 -7.09 -14.69 11.34
N ASP A 150 -8.12 -14.83 12.17
CA ASP A 150 -9.39 -14.08 12.05
C ASP A 150 -9.19 -12.58 12.17
N VAL A 151 -8.40 -12.16 13.16
CA VAL A 151 -8.05 -10.74 13.38
C VAL A 151 -7.20 -10.21 12.22
N THR A 152 -6.30 -11.03 11.70
CA THR A 152 -5.43 -10.65 10.59
C THR A 152 -6.22 -10.42 9.31
N LEU A 153 -7.17 -11.30 8.99
CA LEU A 153 -8.04 -11.15 7.82
C LEU A 153 -8.85 -9.85 7.87
N LEU A 154 -9.35 -9.47 9.04
CA LEU A 154 -10.08 -8.23 9.24
C LEU A 154 -9.20 -6.99 9.07
N LEU A 155 -7.98 -7.02 9.60
CA LEU A 155 -7.09 -5.85 9.63
C LEU A 155 -6.24 -5.68 8.36
N ALA A 156 -5.92 -6.77 7.65
CA ALA A 156 -5.02 -6.78 6.50
C ALA A 156 -5.27 -5.68 5.46
N PRO A 157 -6.51 -5.36 5.01
CA PRO A 157 -6.71 -4.31 4.01
C PRO A 157 -6.41 -2.89 4.54
N THR A 158 -6.37 -2.68 5.85
CA THR A 158 -6.14 -1.35 6.45
C THR A 158 -4.66 -0.97 6.54
N LEU A 159 -3.76 -1.96 6.56
CA LEU A 159 -2.35 -1.75 6.85
C LEU A 159 -1.54 -1.17 5.68
N PRO A 160 -1.71 -1.59 4.42
CA PRO A 160 -0.81 -1.25 3.32
C PRO A 160 -0.65 0.24 3.04
N PHE A 161 -1.71 1.05 3.20
CA PHE A 161 -1.64 2.49 2.97
C PHE A 161 -1.40 3.29 4.25
N THR A 162 -1.94 2.80 5.38
CA THR A 162 -1.69 3.41 6.69
C THR A 162 -0.19 3.44 7.01
N CYS A 163 0.53 2.36 6.70
CA CYS A 163 1.97 2.28 6.93
C CYS A 163 2.76 3.30 6.11
N LEU A 164 2.29 3.68 4.92
CA LEU A 164 2.92 4.71 4.09
C LEU A 164 2.76 6.09 4.73
N GLY A 165 1.57 6.40 5.25
CA GLY A 165 1.31 7.64 5.98
C GLY A 165 2.19 7.77 7.23
N VAL A 166 2.30 6.68 8.00
CA VAL A 166 3.16 6.63 9.19
C VAL A 166 4.65 6.73 8.81
N ALA A 167 5.09 6.01 7.78
CA ALA A 167 6.48 6.03 7.32
C ALA A 167 6.91 7.43 6.87
N ASP A 168 6.04 8.14 6.15
CA ASP A 168 6.32 9.51 5.74
C ASP A 168 6.38 10.46 6.93
N HIS A 169 5.44 10.36 7.89
CA HIS A 169 5.44 11.19 9.09
C HIS A 169 6.70 10.97 9.96
N LEU A 170 7.14 9.73 10.12
CA LEU A 170 8.37 9.41 10.85
C LEU A 170 9.62 9.90 10.10
N ALA A 171 9.62 9.82 8.77
CA ALA A 171 10.72 10.32 7.95
C ALA A 171 10.84 11.85 8.01
N GLU A 172 9.72 12.56 8.06
CA GLU A 172 9.66 14.01 8.25
C GLU A 172 10.23 14.40 9.62
N ARG A 173 9.75 13.78 10.70
CA ARG A 173 10.26 14.03 12.07
C ARG A 173 11.76 13.79 12.23
N ARG A 174 12.28 12.71 11.65
CA ARG A 174 13.73 12.41 11.72
C ARG A 174 14.57 13.49 11.03
N ARG A 175 14.05 14.12 9.97
CA ARG A 175 14.76 15.21 9.28
C ARG A 175 14.74 16.51 10.07
N GLU A 176 13.62 16.83 10.69
CA GLU A 176 13.51 18.00 11.58
C GLU A 176 14.54 17.89 12.71
N GLN A 177 14.59 16.74 13.38
CA GLN A 177 15.59 16.47 14.42
C GLN A 177 17.04 16.54 13.91
N ALA A 178 17.31 16.05 12.70
CA ALA A 178 18.64 16.14 12.12
C ALA A 178 19.05 17.60 11.83
N LYS A 179 18.12 18.43 11.37
CA LYS A 179 18.35 19.87 11.16
C LYS A 179 18.58 20.61 12.47
N GLU A 180 17.79 20.31 13.50
CA GLU A 180 17.96 20.89 14.84
C GLU A 180 19.32 20.53 15.45
N ARG A 181 19.76 19.27 15.31
CA ARG A 181 21.08 18.83 15.75
C ARG A 181 22.20 19.55 15.01
N GLN A 182 22.10 19.68 13.69
CA GLN A 182 23.08 20.43 12.89
C GLN A 182 23.14 21.92 13.28
N ALA A 183 21.99 22.53 13.53
CA ALA A 183 21.93 23.91 14.01
C ALA A 183 22.60 24.04 15.40
N ALA A 184 22.38 23.08 16.30
CA ALA A 184 23.02 23.06 17.61
C ALA A 184 24.53 22.80 17.57
N GLU A 185 25.06 22.12 16.54
CA GLU A 185 26.50 21.88 16.35
C GLU A 185 27.22 23.06 15.66
N THR A 186 26.47 23.98 15.04
CA THR A 186 27.04 25.14 14.30
C THR A 186 27.09 26.41 15.16
N HIS A 187 26.49 26.40 16.35
CA HIS A 187 26.49 27.49 17.33
C HIS A 187 27.34 27.14 18.56
#